data_AF-A0A6J1PDM9-F1
#
_entry.id   AF-A0A6J1PDM9-F1
#
_cell.length_a   1.000
_cell.length_b   1.000
_cell.length_c   1.000
_cell.angle_alpha   90.00
_cell.angle_beta   90.00
_cell.angle_gamma   90.00
#
_symmetry.space_group_name_H-M   'P 1'
#
loop_
_entity.id
_entity.type
_entity.pdbx_description
1 polymer ?
#
loop_
_entity_poly.entity_id
_entity_poly.type
_entity_poly.pdbx_seq_one_letter_code
_entity_poly.pdbx_strand_id
1 'polypeptide(L)'
;MNQPPAGDDIPYSYSRPDLVAVTQTKLYLSVKFDHRVLDGHAILTVKKKEPTYNELVLDTYNLEITDVRKGYSHSPYRSSRTILTYTHEENPHDDNFGRKLKITLPNVDSADPGPSSSKKTKSDNIEDN
;
A
#
# COMPACT_ATOMS: atom_id res chain seq x y z
N MET A 1 -25.00 -20.25 16.25
CA MET A 1 -23.56 -20.53 16.42
C MET A 1 -22.83 -19.24 16.11
N ASN A 2 -22.31 -18.56 17.13
CA ASN A 2 -21.57 -17.32 16.96
C ASN A 2 -20.10 -17.69 16.76
N GLN A 3 -19.58 -17.43 15.57
CA GLN A 3 -18.16 -17.53 15.30
C GLN A 3 -17.46 -16.44 16.14
N PRO A 4 -16.40 -16.75 16.91
CA PRO A 4 -15.66 -15.73 17.61
C PRO A 4 -15.07 -14.75 16.59
N PRO A 5 -14.96 -13.45 16.92
CA PRO A 5 -14.30 -12.50 16.03
C PRO A 5 -12.88 -13.02 15.76
N ALA A 6 -12.54 -13.24 14.49
CA ALA A 6 -11.16 -13.32 14.08
C ALA A 6 -10.55 -11.94 14.38
N GLY A 7 -9.75 -11.82 15.42
CA GLY A 7 -9.28 -10.51 15.85
C GLY A 7 -8.13 -10.51 16.84
N ASP A 8 -8.10 -11.44 17.80
CA ASP A 8 -7.12 -11.36 18.88
C ASP A 8 -6.13 -12.54 18.82
N ASP A 9 -4.86 -12.18 18.59
CA ASP A 9 -3.63 -12.99 18.52
C ASP A 9 -3.49 -14.02 17.39
N ILE A 10 -2.95 -13.57 16.25
CA ILE A 10 -2.03 -14.42 15.48
C ILE A 10 -0.66 -14.23 16.12
N PRO A 11 -0.18 -15.14 17.00
CA PRO A 11 1.00 -14.90 17.84
C PRO A 11 2.30 -14.79 17.03
N TYR A 12 2.27 -15.07 15.73
CA TYR A 12 3.42 -15.06 14.82
C TYR A 12 3.34 -13.98 13.72
N SER A 13 2.42 -13.02 13.82
CA SER A 13 2.28 -11.97 12.82
C SER A 13 1.89 -10.64 13.48
N TYR A 14 2.62 -9.58 13.12
CA TYR A 14 2.23 -8.21 13.44
C TYR A 14 1.11 -7.69 12.54
N SER A 15 0.90 -8.33 11.38
CA SER A 15 -0.06 -7.88 10.39
C SER A 15 -1.48 -7.85 10.96
N ARG A 16 -2.29 -6.91 10.47
CA ARG A 16 -3.69 -6.75 10.88
C ARG A 16 -4.63 -6.89 9.67
N PRO A 17 -4.70 -8.09 9.05
CA PRO A 17 -5.47 -8.30 7.83
C PRO A 17 -6.98 -8.10 8.03
N ASP A 18 -7.47 -8.07 9.27
CA ASP A 18 -8.87 -7.78 9.60
C ASP A 18 -9.22 -6.30 9.49
N LEU A 19 -8.23 -5.41 9.60
CA LEU A 19 -8.39 -3.97 9.40
C LEU A 19 -8.05 -3.58 7.96
N VAL A 20 -6.88 -4.01 7.49
CA VAL A 20 -6.34 -3.67 6.16
C VAL A 20 -5.63 -4.89 5.60
N ALA A 21 -6.18 -5.44 4.51
CA ALA A 21 -5.70 -6.69 3.91
C ALA A 21 -4.96 -6.43 2.60
N VAL A 22 -3.85 -7.15 2.39
CA VAL A 22 -3.28 -7.33 1.04
C VAL A 22 -4.10 -8.40 0.32
N THR A 23 -4.58 -8.08 -0.88
CA THR A 23 -5.42 -8.98 -1.70
C THR A 23 -4.68 -9.53 -2.90
N GLN A 24 -3.62 -8.86 -3.35
CA GLN A 24 -2.75 -9.31 -4.43
C GLN A 24 -1.34 -8.81 -4.18
N THR A 25 -0.36 -9.63 -4.56
CA THR A 25 1.07 -9.30 -4.50
C THR A 25 1.68 -9.59 -5.86
N LYS A 26 2.38 -8.60 -6.42
CA LYS A 26 3.23 -8.77 -7.60
C LYS A 26 4.66 -8.47 -7.21
N LEU A 27 5.58 -9.36 -7.55
CA LEU A 27 7.00 -9.25 -7.23
C LEU A 27 7.80 -9.02 -8.51
N TYR A 28 8.65 -8.00 -8.51
CA TYR A 28 9.56 -7.66 -9.59
C TYR A 28 10.97 -7.67 -9.03
N LEU A 29 11.61 -8.84 -9.11
CA LEU A 29 12.88 -9.11 -8.43
C LEU A 29 13.97 -9.46 -9.44
N SER A 30 15.18 -9.01 -9.15
CA SER A 30 16.42 -9.41 -9.80
C SER A 30 17.27 -10.20 -8.81
N VAL A 31 17.88 -11.29 -9.27
CA VAL A 31 18.78 -12.10 -8.46
C VAL A 31 20.19 -11.56 -8.58
N LYS A 32 20.81 -11.19 -7.45
CA LYS A 32 22.22 -10.77 -7.40
C LYS A 32 23.02 -11.85 -6.68
N PHE A 33 23.56 -12.81 -7.45
CA PHE A 33 24.27 -13.98 -6.91
C PHE A 33 25.51 -13.61 -6.09
N ASP A 34 26.30 -12.63 -6.54
CA ASP A 34 27.52 -12.18 -5.87
C ASP A 34 27.25 -11.67 -4.45
N HIS A 35 26.07 -11.08 -4.25
CA HIS A 35 25.63 -10.53 -2.97
C HIS A 35 24.68 -11.46 -2.22
N ARG A 36 24.22 -12.55 -2.85
CA ARG A 36 23.22 -13.49 -2.33
C ARG A 36 21.91 -12.80 -1.89
N VAL A 37 21.48 -11.80 -2.64
CA VAL A 37 20.25 -11.04 -2.36
C VAL A 37 19.28 -11.08 -3.53
N LEU A 38 17.99 -10.94 -3.21
CA LEU A 38 16.95 -10.55 -4.14
C LEU A 38 16.74 -9.04 -4.00
N ASP A 39 16.83 -8.31 -5.10
CA ASP A 39 16.66 -6.86 -5.14
C ASP A 39 15.53 -6.48 -6.10
N GLY A 40 14.76 -5.46 -5.77
CA GLY A 40 13.63 -5.05 -6.59
C GLY A 40 12.49 -4.46 -5.77
N HIS A 41 11.26 -4.67 -6.24
CA HIS A 41 10.08 -4.11 -5.57
C HIS A 41 8.88 -5.06 -5.57
N ALA A 42 8.00 -4.83 -4.61
CA ALA A 42 6.71 -5.49 -4.49
C ALA A 42 5.58 -4.47 -4.70
N ILE A 43 4.55 -4.87 -5.43
CA ILE A 43 3.31 -4.10 -5.58
C ILE A 43 2.20 -4.85 -4.87
N LEU A 44 1.64 -4.20 -3.86
CA LEU A 44 0.58 -4.74 -3.01
C LEU A 44 -0.75 -4.07 -3.35
N THR A 45 -1.75 -4.85 -3.74
CA THR A 45 -3.13 -4.37 -3.84
C THR A 45 -3.77 -4.47 -2.46
N VAL A 46 -4.08 -3.33 -1.86
CA VAL A 46 -4.57 -3.24 -0.49
C VAL A 46 -6.07 -2.94 -0.45
N LYS A 47 -6.80 -3.65 0.40
CA LYS A 47 -8.21 -3.41 0.71
C LYS A 47 -8.34 -2.99 2.17
N LYS A 48 -8.85 -1.77 2.40
CA LYS A 48 -9.29 -1.33 3.74
C LYS A 48 -10.62 -2.02 4.05
N LYS A 49 -10.63 -2.90 5.06
CA LYS A 49 -11.85 -3.51 5.60
C LYS A 49 -12.51 -2.55 6.59
N GLU A 50 -11.70 -1.87 7.39
CA GLU A 50 -12.11 -0.71 8.20
C GLU A 50 -11.76 0.59 7.45
N PRO A 51 -12.74 1.34 6.91
CA PRO A 51 -12.49 2.51 6.07
C PRO A 51 -11.69 3.63 6.77
N THR A 52 -11.84 3.73 8.09
CA THR A 52 -11.16 4.75 8.91
C THR A 52 -9.72 4.38 9.26
N TYR A 53 -9.33 3.11 9.07
CA TYR A 53 -7.98 2.64 9.40
C TYR A 53 -7.02 2.92 8.24
N ASN A 54 -6.02 3.76 8.50
CA ASN A 54 -5.07 4.25 7.51
C ASN A 54 -3.68 3.65 7.66
N GLU A 55 -3.54 2.52 8.35
CA GLU A 55 -2.25 1.87 8.57
C GLU A 55 -2.24 0.49 7.95
N LEU A 56 -1.27 0.24 7.07
CA LEU A 56 -0.94 -1.11 6.63
C LEU A 56 0.23 -1.60 7.49
N VAL A 57 0.05 -2.76 8.12
CA VAL A 57 1.09 -3.42 8.90
C VAL A 57 1.51 -4.70 8.19
N LEU A 58 2.81 -4.85 7.95
CA LEU A 58 3.42 -6.00 7.28
C LEU A 58 4.50 -6.60 8.18
N ASP A 59 4.63 -7.92 8.09
CA ASP A 59 5.76 -8.65 8.65
C ASP A 59 6.95 -8.56 7.69
N THR A 60 8.13 -8.29 8.22
CA THR A 60 9.37 -8.25 7.44
C THR A 60 10.48 -8.97 8.19
N TYR A 61 11.36 -9.68 7.49
CA TYR A 61 12.53 -10.30 8.10
C TYR A 61 13.74 -10.01 7.24
N ASN A 62 14.78 -9.42 7.85
CA ASN A 62 16.03 -9.05 7.18
C ASN A 62 15.83 -8.38 5.80
N LEU A 63 14.87 -7.46 5.73
CA LEU A 63 14.51 -6.74 4.52
C LEU A 63 14.87 -5.26 4.66
N GLU A 64 15.68 -4.76 3.73
CA GLU A 64 15.98 -3.34 3.60
C GLU A 64 14.89 -2.67 2.75
N ILE A 65 14.18 -1.70 3.35
CA ILE A 65 13.15 -0.92 2.66
C ILE A 65 13.72 0.44 2.28
N THR A 66 13.90 0.66 0.98
CA THR A 66 14.47 1.91 0.43
C THR A 66 13.43 3.01 0.32
N ASP A 67 12.23 2.69 -0.19
CA ASP A 67 11.08 3.59 -0.17
C ASP A 67 9.74 2.84 -0.26
N VAL A 68 8.66 3.55 0.07
CA VAL A 68 7.29 3.08 -0.08
C VAL A 68 6.50 4.14 -0.82
N ARG A 69 5.79 3.75 -1.90
CA ARG A 69 5.04 4.68 -2.75
C ARG A 69 3.68 4.10 -3.11
N LYS A 70 2.74 4.98 -3.46
CA LYS A 70 1.48 4.56 -4.09
C LYS A 70 1.77 4.07 -5.52
N GLY A 71 1.59 2.79 -5.78
CA GLY A 71 1.71 2.19 -7.11
C GLY A 71 0.47 2.39 -7.98
N TYR A 72 0.60 2.16 -9.29
CA TYR A 72 -0.54 2.10 -10.22
C TYR A 72 -0.79 0.65 -10.66
N SER A 73 -2.02 0.16 -10.54
CA SER A 73 -2.39 -1.24 -10.83
C SER A 73 -1.95 -1.73 -12.23
N HIS A 74 -1.90 -0.80 -13.20
CA HIS A 74 -1.63 -1.09 -14.61
C HIS A 74 -0.16 -0.91 -15.03
N SER A 75 0.73 -0.45 -14.14
CA SER A 75 2.14 -0.27 -14.50
C SER A 75 3.05 -0.44 -13.30
N PRO A 76 3.96 -1.43 -13.32
CA PRO A 76 4.89 -1.62 -12.22
C PRO A 76 6.01 -0.58 -12.19
N TYR A 77 6.26 0.08 -13.32
CA TYR A 77 7.29 1.11 -13.44
C TYR A 77 6.78 2.52 -13.12
N ARG A 78 5.48 2.66 -12.81
CA ARG A 78 4.90 3.93 -12.39
C ARG A 78 4.49 3.85 -10.95
N SER A 79 4.91 4.85 -10.19
CA SER A 79 4.46 5.12 -8.84
C SER A 79 4.20 6.61 -8.69
N SER A 80 3.54 6.99 -7.60
CA SER A 80 3.54 8.39 -7.19
C SER A 80 4.97 8.89 -6.98
N ARG A 81 5.17 10.20 -7.22
CA ARG A 81 6.41 10.89 -6.84
C ARG A 81 6.51 11.06 -5.33
N THR A 82 5.37 11.05 -4.63
CA THR A 82 5.28 11.16 -3.18
C THR A 82 5.63 9.84 -2.52
N ILE A 83 6.60 9.89 -1.61
CA ILE A 83 6.96 8.78 -0.72
C ILE A 83 5.95 8.76 0.44
N LEU A 84 5.43 7.58 0.75
CA LEU A 84 4.56 7.37 1.90
C LEU A 84 5.40 7.28 3.17
N THR A 85 4.90 7.86 4.25
CA THR A 85 5.50 7.69 5.57
C THR A 85 5.39 6.23 5.99
N TYR A 86 6.52 5.66 6.44
CA TYR A 86 6.55 4.35 7.06
C TYR A 86 7.48 4.34 8.26
N THR A 87 7.25 3.41 9.17
CA THR A 87 8.10 3.12 10.31
C THR A 87 8.48 1.64 10.25
N HIS A 88 9.77 1.37 10.40
CA HIS A 88 10.29 0.01 10.46
C HIS A 88 10.79 -0.21 11.89
N GLU A 89 9.91 -0.77 12.73
CA GLU A 89 10.19 -0.92 14.16
C GLU A 89 11.42 -1.81 14.35
N GLU A 90 12.27 -1.46 15.31
CA GLU A 90 13.36 -2.32 15.75
C GLU A 90 12.77 -3.57 16.41
N ASN A 91 13.42 -4.72 16.24
CA ASN A 91 12.93 -6.01 16.69
C ASN A 91 12.74 -5.99 18.23
N PRO A 92 11.50 -5.96 18.76
CA PRO A 92 11.29 -5.82 20.19
C PRO A 92 11.40 -7.20 20.84
N HIS A 93 12.63 -7.69 20.97
CA HIS A 93 13.01 -8.92 21.67
C HIS A 93 12.45 -10.25 21.11
N ASP A 94 13.32 -11.25 21.12
CA ASP A 94 13.21 -12.60 20.55
C ASP A 94 13.35 -12.65 19.02
N ASP A 95 14.53 -13.11 18.57
CA ASP A 95 15.07 -13.14 17.20
C ASP A 95 14.22 -13.90 16.13
N ASN A 96 12.98 -14.27 16.43
CA ASN A 96 12.18 -15.21 15.64
C ASN A 96 11.09 -14.58 14.77
N PHE A 97 10.63 -13.35 15.04
CA PHE A 97 9.45 -12.78 14.36
C PHE A 97 9.78 -11.70 13.31
N GLY A 98 11.03 -11.27 13.26
CA GLY A 98 11.45 -10.16 12.40
C GLY A 98 10.91 -8.82 12.89
N ARG A 99 10.69 -7.90 11.95
CA ARG A 99 10.39 -6.49 12.20
C ARG A 99 9.03 -6.11 11.65
N LYS A 100 8.32 -5.28 12.40
CA LYS A 100 7.05 -4.70 11.99
C LYS A 100 7.29 -3.52 11.06
N LEU A 101 6.74 -3.59 9.86
CA LEU A 101 6.68 -2.48 8.92
C LEU A 101 5.29 -1.86 8.95
N LYS A 102 5.20 -0.62 9.41
CA LYS A 102 3.96 0.16 9.47
C LYS A 102 4.00 1.26 8.41
N ILE A 103 3.02 1.27 7.49
CA ILE A 103 2.92 2.23 6.39
C ILE A 103 1.64 3.05 6.56
N THR A 104 1.76 4.38 6.50
CA THR A 104 0.60 5.28 6.48
C THR A 104 0.02 5.36 5.09
N LEU A 105 -1.21 4.87 4.93
CA LEU A 105 -1.96 4.89 3.69
C LEU A 105 -2.64 6.25 3.49
N PRO A 106 -2.75 6.73 2.24
CA PRO A 106 -3.52 7.93 1.95
C PRO A 106 -5.01 7.71 2.28
N ASN A 107 -5.66 8.77 2.76
CA ASN A 107 -7.09 8.74 2.95
C ASN A 107 -7.79 8.84 1.59
N VAL A 108 -8.88 8.08 1.40
CA VAL A 108 -9.54 7.99 0.08
C VAL A 108 -10.22 9.32 -0.29
N ASP A 109 -10.57 10.11 0.72
CA ASP A 109 -11.21 11.43 0.59
C ASP A 109 -10.24 12.55 0.17
N SER A 110 -8.93 12.31 0.18
CA SER A 110 -7.91 13.29 -0.22
C SER A 110 -7.29 12.98 -1.58
N ALA A 111 -7.98 12.21 -2.42
CA ALA A 111 -7.57 12.02 -3.80
C ALA A 111 -7.65 13.35 -4.57
N ASP A 112 -6.49 13.97 -4.74
CA ASP A 112 -6.12 14.96 -5.76
C ASP A 112 -7.09 14.99 -6.97
N PRO A 113 -7.74 16.13 -7.28
CA PRO A 113 -8.65 16.23 -8.41
C PRO A 113 -7.81 16.15 -9.70
N GLY A 114 -7.68 14.93 -10.24
CA GLY A 114 -7.22 14.74 -11.61
C GLY A 114 -8.05 15.59 -12.58
N PRO A 115 -7.47 16.01 -13.72
CA PRO A 115 -8.01 17.11 -14.51
C PRO A 115 -9.44 16.81 -14.92
N SER A 116 -10.36 17.65 -14.43
CA SER A 116 -11.74 17.70 -14.89
C SER A 116 -11.72 17.74 -16.41
N SER A 117 -12.25 16.70 -17.03
CA SER A 117 -12.63 16.76 -18.44
C SER A 117 -13.80 17.73 -18.55
N SER A 118 -13.50 19.02 -18.64
CA SER A 118 -14.47 20.03 -19.04
C SER A 118 -14.91 19.69 -20.45
N LYS A 119 -16.02 18.95 -20.58
CA LYS A 119 -16.81 18.89 -21.80
C LYS A 119 -17.12 20.32 -22.20
N LYS A 120 -16.51 20.79 -23.29
CA LYS A 120 -16.85 22.05 -23.93
C LYS A 120 -18.20 21.85 -24.61
N THR A 121 -19.28 22.12 -23.88
CA THR A 121 -20.62 22.17 -24.46
C THR A 121 -20.68 23.40 -25.36
N LYS A 122 -20.87 23.15 -26.65
CA LYS A 122 -21.09 24.15 -27.69
C LYS A 122 -22.50 24.70 -27.50
N SER A 123 -22.63 25.99 -27.17
CA SER A 123 -23.89 26.71 -27.19
C SER A 123 -23.87 27.62 -28.41
N ASP A 124 -24.56 27.22 -29.46
CA ASP A 124 -24.94 28.10 -30.57
C ASP A 124 -26.05 29.02 -30.05
N ASN A 125 -25.84 30.34 -30.06
CA ASN A 125 -26.92 31.32 -30.02
C ASN A 125 -26.64 32.36 -31.11
N ILE A 126 -27.50 32.30 -32.13
CA ILE A 126 -27.67 33.32 -33.17
C ILE A 126 -28.47 34.45 -32.51
N GLU A 127 -27.92 35.66 -32.49
CA GLU A 127 -28.70 36.86 -32.25
C GLU A 127 -28.99 37.51 -33.61
N ASP A 128 -30.29 37.56 -33.95
CA ASP A 128 -30.84 38.42 -34.98
C ASP A 128 -30.65 39.89 -34.57
N ASN A 129 -30.07 40.68 -35.47
CA ASN A 129 -30.41 42.09 -35.64
C ASN A 129 -30.06 42.57 -37.06
#